data_AF-A0A645IXQ8-F1
#
_entry.id   AF-A0A645IXQ8-F1
#
_cell.length_a   1.000
_cell.length_b   1.000
_cell.length_c   1.000
_cell.angle_alpha   90.00
_cell.angle_beta   90.00
_cell.angle_gamma   90.00
#
_symmetry.space_group_name_H-M   'P 1'
#
loop_
_entity.id
_entity.type
_entity.pdbx_description
1 polymer ?
#
loop_
_entity_poly.entity_id
_entity_poly.type
_entity_poly.pdbx_seq_one_letter_code
_entity_poly.pdbx_strand_id
1 'polypeptide(L)' 'MVQGLRMIAVVLIPMWIGPFIGATVISGAGETYVDLGVTKQVPTPWIFLAAAITASLVIIPVALLQRRKAREDAAH' A
#
# COMPACT_ATOMS: atom_id res chain seq x y z
N MET A 1 -8.78 10.36 -19.06
CA MET A 1 -8.39 11.14 -17.86
C MET A 1 -7.45 12.27 -18.29
N VAL A 2 -7.69 13.50 -17.84
CA VAL A 2 -6.78 14.63 -18.12
C VAL A 2 -5.45 14.47 -17.37
N GLN A 3 -4.35 14.98 -17.92
CA GLN A 3 -3.00 14.77 -17.38
C GLN A 3 -2.87 15.21 -15.91
N GLY A 4 -3.46 16.35 -15.53
CA GLY A 4 -3.46 16.82 -14.14
C GLY A 4 -4.17 15.87 -13.17
N LEU A 5 -5.34 15.35 -13.56
CA LEU A 5 -6.09 14.39 -12.75
C LEU A 5 -5.31 13.08 -12.58
N ARG A 6 -4.56 12.64 -13.61
CA ARG A 6 -3.68 11.47 -13.51
C ARG A 6 -2.58 11.66 -12.47
N MET A 7 -1.93 12.82 -12.47
CA MET A 7 -0.85 13.11 -11.53
C MET A 7 -1.37 13.09 -10.09
N ILE A 8 -2.57 13.63 -9.84
CA ILE A 8 -3.16 13.61 -8.50
C ILE A 8 -3.55 12.18 -8.11
N ALA A 9 -4.37 11.52 -8.92
CA ALA A 9 -4.97 10.23 -8.57
C ALA A 9 -3.97 9.07 -8.51
N VAL A 10 -3.00 9.03 -9.42
CA VAL A 10 -2.11 7.88 -9.60
C VAL A 10 -0.73 8.12 -8.98
N VAL A 11 -0.33 9.37 -8.76
CA VAL A 11 1.00 9.69 -8.23
C VAL A 11 0.91 10.32 -6.84
N LEU A 12 0.28 11.49 -6.72
CA LEU A 12 0.27 12.26 -5.48
C LEU A 12 -0.42 11.50 -4.34
N ILE A 13 -1.63 10.99 -4.59
CA ILE A 13 -2.41 10.30 -3.56
C ILE A 13 -1.67 9.03 -3.04
N PRO A 14 -1.21 8.10 -3.90
CA PRO A 14 -0.47 6.93 -3.42
C PRO A 14 0.86 7.29 -2.75
N MET A 15 1.57 8.30 -3.28
CA MET A 15 2.84 8.76 -2.72
C MET A 15 2.68 9.37 -1.33
N TRP A 16 1.54 9.98 -1.03
CA TRP A 16 1.26 10.49 0.30
C TRP A 16 0.77 9.39 1.25
N ILE A 17 -0.17 8.55 0.82
CA ILE A 17 -0.78 7.53 1.69
C ILE A 17 0.23 6.42 2.06
N GLY A 18 1.03 5.95 1.10
CA GLY A 18 1.94 4.81 1.29
C GLY A 18 2.94 5.01 2.44
N PRO A 19 3.73 6.09 2.45
CA PRO A 19 4.67 6.38 3.53
C PRO A 19 4.01 6.57 4.89
N PHE A 20 2.81 7.16 4.95
CA PHE A 20 2.10 7.35 6.22
C PHE A 20 1.68 6.01 6.84
N ILE A 21 1.11 5.10 6.03
CA ILE A 21 0.80 3.74 6.50
C ILE A 21 2.09 3.06 6.99
N GLY A 22 3.16 3.08 6.19
CA GLY A 22 4.44 2.47 6.57
C GLY A 22 5.00 3.02 7.87
N ALA A 23 5.00 4.35 8.04
CA ALA A 23 5.48 5.03 9.24
C ALA A 23 4.67 4.64 10.49
N THR A 24 3.34 4.56 10.39
CA THR A 24 2.50 4.15 11.52
C THR A 24 2.77 2.71 11.97
N VAL A 25 3.10 1.81 11.04
CA VAL A 25 3.35 0.40 11.34
C VAL A 25 4.70 0.19 12.04
N ILE A 26 5.71 0.98 11.70
CA ILE A 26 7.04 0.91 12.34
C ILE A 26 7.14 1.80 13.59
N SER A 27 6.15 2.67 13.81
CA SER A 27 6.12 3.55 14.97
C SER A 27 6.00 2.75 16.28
N GLY A 28 6.88 3.06 17.24
CA GLY A 28 6.88 2.39 18.55
C GLY A 28 7.71 1.11 18.63
N ALA A 29 8.57 0.83 17.64
CA ALA A 29 9.43 -0.35 17.58
C ALA A 29 10.41 -0.56 18.77
N GLY A 30 10.48 0.35 19.74
CA GLY A 30 11.38 0.27 20.91
C GLY A 30 12.86 0.52 20.58
N GLU A 31 13.29 0.11 19.39
CA GLU A 31 14.65 0.23 18.89
C GLU A 31 14.77 1.36 17.86
N THR A 32 15.73 2.25 18.09
CA THR A 32 16.07 3.35 17.17
C THR A 32 17.56 3.31 16.87
N TYR A 33 17.93 3.69 15.66
CA TYR A 33 19.32 3.80 15.24
C TYR A 33 19.56 5.17 14.60
N VAL A 34 20.81 5.64 14.66
CA VAL A 34 21.20 6.89 14.03
C VAL A 34 21.70 6.59 12.63
N ASP A 35 21.07 7.22 11.65
CA ASP A 35 21.45 7.14 10.25
C ASP A 35 21.61 8.55 9.69
N LEU A 36 22.82 8.90 9.22
CA LEU A 36 23.16 10.22 8.70
C LEU A 36 22.83 11.38 9.68
N GLY A 37 22.99 11.14 10.98
CA GLY A 37 22.66 12.13 12.03
C GLY A 37 21.16 12.24 12.35
N VAL A 38 20.31 11.40 11.74
CA VAL A 38 18.86 11.36 11.98
C VAL A 38 18.50 10.08 12.72
N THR A 39 17.72 10.18 13.79
CA THR A 39 17.18 9.02 14.50
C THR A 39 16.08 8.36 13.69
N LYS A 40 16.28 7.10 13.31
CA LYS A 40 15.31 6.28 12.56
C LYS A 40 14.89 5.09 13.43
N GLN A 41 13.64 4.65 13.25
CA GLN A 41 13.15 3.43 13.87
C GLN A 41 13.64 2.20 13.11
N VAL A 42 14.04 1.17 13.86
CA VAL A 42 14.30 -0.15 13.28
C VAL A 42 12.96 -0.72 12.81
N PRO A 43 12.82 -1.11 11.52
CA PRO A 43 11.59 -1.73 11.05
C PRO A 43 11.33 -3.05 11.80
N THR A 44 10.14 -3.19 12.37
CA THR A 44 9.72 -4.44 13.01
C THR A 44 9.21 -5.45 11.98
N PRO A 45 9.22 -6.76 12.28
CA PRO A 45 8.64 -7.78 11.40
C PRO A 45 7.16 -7.55 11.06
N TRP A 46 6.44 -6.76 11.86
CA TRP A 46 5.04 -6.38 11.62
C TRP A 46 4.81 -5.66 10.29
N ILE A 47 5.86 -5.06 9.69
CA ILE A 47 5.77 -4.43 8.38
C ILE A 47 5.33 -5.41 7.29
N PHE A 48 5.75 -6.67 7.36
CA PHE A 48 5.37 -7.69 6.37
C PHE A 48 3.89 -8.05 6.49
N LEU A 49 3.38 -8.16 7.73
CA LEU A 49 1.97 -8.43 7.97
C LEU A 49 1.10 -7.25 7.51
N ALA A 50 1.49 -6.02 7.84
CA ALA A 50 0.78 -4.82 7.41
C ALA A 50 0.76 -4.69 5.88
N ALA A 51 1.87 -5.00 5.20
CA ALA A 51 1.94 -5.04 3.75
C ALA A 51 1.00 -6.09 3.16
N ALA A 52 0.95 -7.29 3.75
CA ALA A 52 0.03 -8.35 3.30
C ALA A 52 -1.44 -7.94 3.44
N ILE A 53 -1.82 -7.31 4.55
CA ILE A 53 -3.18 -6.79 4.76
C ILE A 53 -3.49 -5.70 3.73
N THR A 54 -2.60 -4.74 3.55
CA THR A 54 -2.77 -3.63 2.60
C THR A 54 -2.91 -4.13 1.16
N ALA A 55 -2.07 -5.08 0.76
CA ALA A 55 -2.15 -5.70 -0.56
C ALA A 55 -3.46 -6.47 -0.76
N SER A 56 -3.94 -7.17 0.28
CA SER A 56 -5.19 -7.92 0.23
C SER A 56 -6.40 -7.02 -0.05
N LEU A 57 -6.42 -5.80 0.48
CA LEU A 57 -7.48 -4.81 0.20
C LEU A 57 -7.59 -4.44 -1.28
N VAL A 58 -6.51 -4.60 -2.06
CA VAL A 58 -6.50 -4.36 -3.51
C VAL A 58 -6.69 -5.67 -4.28
N ILE A 59 -5.96 -6.72 -3.91
CA ILE A 59 -5.96 -7.99 -4.64
C ILE A 59 -7.32 -8.68 -4.58
N ILE A 60 -7.97 -8.71 -3.41
CA ILE A 60 -9.27 -9.39 -3.24
C ILE A 60 -10.34 -8.80 -4.17
N PRO A 61 -10.67 -7.49 -4.14
CA PRO A 61 -11.70 -6.95 -5.01
C PRO A 61 -11.33 -7.10 -6.49
N VAL A 62 -10.05 -6.88 -6.86
CA VAL A 62 -9.59 -7.05 -8.23
C VAL A 62 -9.76 -8.50 -8.72
N ALA A 63 -9.44 -9.49 -7.88
CA ALA A 63 -9.64 -10.90 -8.20
C ALA A 63 -11.14 -11.26 -8.31
N LEU A 64 -11.98 -10.72 -7.43
CA LEU A 64 -13.43 -10.92 -7.49
C LEU A 64 -14.04 -10.32 -8.77
N LEU A 65 -13.63 -9.10 -9.17
CA LEU A 65 -14.09 -8.50 -10.42
C LEU A 65 -13.66 -9.30 -11.64
N GLN A 66 -12.42 -9.78 -11.69
CA GLN A 66 -11.94 -10.61 -12.80
C GLN A 66 -12.70 -11.94 -12.91
N ARG A 67 -12.98 -12.59 -11.77
CA ARG A 67 -13.79 -13.81 -11.72
C ARG A 67 -15.21 -13.58 -12.22
N ARG A 68 -15.79 -12.41 -11.96
CA ARG A 68 -17.13 -12.05 -12.47
C ARG A 68 -17.13 -11.86 -13.98
N LYS A 69 -16.18 -11.08 -14.52
CA LYS A 69 -16.04 -10.89 -15.97
C LYS A 69 -15.85 -12.20 -16.72
N ALA A 70 -14.96 -13.07 -16.24
CA ALA A 70 -14.74 -14.38 -16.86
C ALA A 70 -15.99 -15.27 -16.89
N ARG A 71 -16.90 -15.12 -15.91
CA ARG A 71 -18.19 -15.83 -15.91
C ARG A 71 -19.19 -15.23 -16.89
N GLU A 72 -19.20 -13.90 -17.04
CA GLU A 72 -20.04 -13.19 -18.00
C GLU A 72 -19.62 -13.54 -19.44
N ASP A 73 -18.31 -13.56 -19.72
CA ASP A 73 -17.78 -13.93 -21.05
C ASP A 73 -18.08 -15.38 -21.42
N ALA A 74 -18.16 -16.30 -20.46
CA ALA A 74 -18.49 -17.71 -20.69
C ALA A 74 -19.99 -17.98 -20.89
N ALA A 75 -20.85 -16.99 -20.62
CA ALA A 75 -22.30 -17.09 -20.77
C ALA A 75 -22.83 -16.47 -22.09
N HIS A 76 -21.94 -15.83 -22.86
CA HIS A 76 -22.19 -15.31 -24.21
C HIS A 76 -21.63 -16.24 -25.28
#